data_AF-A7RUF8-F1
#
_entry.id   AF-A7RUF8-F1
#
_cell.length_a   1.000
_cell.length_b   1.000
_cell.length_c   1.000
_cell.angle_alpha   90.00
_cell.angle_beta   90.00
_cell.angle_gamma   90.00
#
_symmetry.space_group_name_H-M   'P 1'
#
loop_
_entity.id
_entity.type
_entity.pdbx_description
1 polymer ?
#
loop_
_entity_poly.entity_id
_entity_poly.type
_entity_poly.pdbx_seq_one_letter_code
_entity_poly.pdbx_strand_id
1 'polypeptide(L)'
;FAPRYQILAPTAVSGQFMDGKKACEKLLAAIQLEENEYRIGTTKVFFRAGVLGHLEDLRDDRLAKIISMFQAYCKGFLMRKEYRKMCDQRIGISVIQRNVRKYLYLRNWAWWKLYTRVKPLLQVARADEEMKQKVEQMKEIEEKLGKEEALRKELEEKYTKLVEEKNLLFQDFQREQDACADAEERNAELEGRKADLEAQVKDMLEQLEDEEEASAELSSVKHKLEGEISDLKQDIEELDATLKKVEEEGKQKDKNIEQLNEELQQQDEAIAKLQKAKKQVEDERTELEDHLQEEQNKVSHLTKTKLKLESTLDEVNLNLEREKKVRGEVEKVKRKLEGDLKMTQQTLEETQAEKARTEDEVRKRDANIVELSGKLEDSNNLVESLRKRIRELEARVEELEEELEAERNARSKSERARQELEHELDDLNERLDEQGGATQAQMELNKKRESDIIKLRKDLEEQALAHEQAVNSMRSKQNQQMQEMQEELDQVKKTKANAEKTRSRLNSELEDA
;
A
#
# COMPACT_ATOMS: atom_id res chain seq x y z
N PHE A 1 11.44 -23.42 -14.14
CA PHE A 1 12.03 -24.77 -14.17
C PHE A 1 12.10 -25.33 -15.59
N ALA A 2 10.96 -25.62 -16.25
CA ALA A 2 10.93 -26.28 -17.57
C ALA A 2 11.84 -25.66 -18.66
N PRO A 3 11.87 -24.33 -18.91
CA PRO A 3 12.73 -23.77 -19.96
C PRO A 3 14.23 -23.97 -19.70
N ARG A 4 14.63 -23.99 -18.41
CA ARG A 4 16.05 -24.05 -18.00
C ARG A 4 16.64 -25.45 -18.22
N TYR A 5 15.88 -26.49 -17.90
CA TYR A 5 16.35 -27.88 -17.94
C TYR A 5 15.88 -28.67 -19.17
N GLN A 6 15.14 -28.04 -20.09
CA GLN A 6 14.74 -28.68 -21.35
C GLN A 6 15.95 -29.16 -22.17
N ILE A 7 17.09 -28.50 -22.02
CA ILE A 7 18.36 -28.91 -22.62
C ILE A 7 18.85 -30.31 -22.19
N LEU A 8 18.45 -30.77 -21.00
CA LEU A 8 18.81 -32.11 -20.50
C LEU A 8 18.02 -33.20 -21.22
N ALA A 9 16.76 -32.91 -21.55
CA ALA A 9 15.83 -33.84 -22.21
C ALA A 9 15.00 -33.12 -23.28
N PRO A 10 15.61 -32.71 -24.41
CA PRO A 10 14.95 -31.86 -25.42
C PRO A 10 13.77 -32.55 -26.11
N THR A 11 13.75 -33.89 -26.13
CA THR A 11 12.68 -34.71 -26.71
C THR A 11 11.51 -34.94 -25.75
N ALA A 12 11.65 -34.62 -24.45
CA ALA A 12 10.64 -34.91 -23.44
C ALA A 12 9.42 -33.98 -23.52
N VAL A 13 9.63 -32.74 -23.95
CA VAL A 13 8.58 -31.74 -24.17
C VAL A 13 8.48 -31.49 -25.67
N SER A 14 7.40 -31.99 -26.28
CA SER A 14 7.08 -31.74 -27.69
C SER A 14 6.94 -30.24 -27.95
N GLY A 15 7.38 -29.75 -29.12
CA GLY A 15 7.31 -28.32 -29.50
C GLY A 15 5.91 -27.71 -29.68
N GLN A 16 4.85 -28.44 -29.33
CA GLN A 16 3.49 -27.90 -29.22
C GLN A 16 3.29 -27.29 -27.83
N PHE A 17 2.49 -26.22 -27.75
CA PHE A 17 2.16 -25.58 -26.48
C PHE A 17 1.60 -26.62 -25.49
N MET A 18 2.30 -26.77 -24.36
CA MET A 18 1.96 -27.72 -23.30
C MET A 18 1.83 -26.96 -21.99
N ASP A 19 0.87 -27.37 -21.16
CA ASP A 19 0.72 -26.87 -19.81
C ASP A 19 2.04 -26.98 -19.01
N GLY A 20 2.39 -25.90 -18.29
CA GLY A 20 3.69 -25.77 -17.62
C GLY A 20 3.94 -26.84 -16.56
N LYS A 21 2.88 -27.30 -15.88
CA LYS A 21 2.95 -28.39 -14.90
C LYS A 21 3.25 -29.72 -15.59
N LYS A 22 2.47 -30.06 -16.62
CA LYS A 22 2.67 -31.28 -17.43
C LYS A 22 4.03 -31.31 -18.13
N ALA A 23 4.52 -30.16 -18.58
CA ALA A 23 5.85 -30.04 -19.15
C ALA A 23 6.95 -30.34 -18.11
N CYS A 24 6.80 -29.84 -16.88
CA CYS A 24 7.73 -30.16 -15.79
C CYS A 24 7.68 -31.64 -15.40
N GLU A 25 6.49 -32.25 -15.32
CA GLU A 25 6.31 -33.68 -15.02
C GLU A 25 7.04 -34.57 -16.04
N LYS A 26 6.80 -34.34 -17.34
CA LYS A 26 7.47 -35.10 -18.40
C LYS A 26 8.99 -34.91 -18.40
N LEU A 27 9.44 -33.69 -18.13
CA LEU A 27 10.85 -33.35 -18.12
C LEU A 27 11.58 -33.97 -16.93
N LEU A 28 10.99 -33.96 -15.74
CA LEU A 28 11.53 -34.61 -14.54
C LEU A 28 11.57 -36.14 -14.69
N ALA A 29 10.51 -36.72 -15.26
CA ALA A 29 10.48 -38.14 -15.59
C ALA A 29 11.55 -38.54 -16.61
N ALA A 30 11.79 -37.71 -17.64
CA ALA A 30 12.82 -37.97 -18.64
C ALA A 30 14.25 -37.82 -18.10
N ILE A 31 14.45 -36.98 -17.08
CA ILE A 31 15.71 -36.84 -16.34
C ILE A 31 15.90 -37.98 -15.33
N GLN A 32 14.87 -38.82 -15.11
CA GLN A 32 14.88 -39.95 -14.17
C GLN A 32 15.09 -39.53 -12.71
N LEU A 33 14.53 -38.37 -12.32
CA LEU A 33 14.57 -37.91 -10.94
C LEU A 33 13.56 -38.68 -10.08
N GLU A 34 13.92 -39.04 -8.84
CA GLU A 34 13.03 -39.82 -7.98
C GLU A 34 11.83 -38.98 -7.51
N GLU A 35 10.64 -39.59 -7.42
CA GLU A 35 9.41 -38.87 -7.01
C GLU A 35 9.48 -38.32 -5.58
N ASN A 36 10.37 -38.80 -4.72
CA ASN A 36 10.58 -38.30 -3.35
C ASN A 36 11.44 -37.00 -3.33
N GLU A 37 12.18 -36.70 -4.38
CA GLU A 37 13.16 -35.60 -4.48
C GLU A 37 12.53 -34.26 -4.87
N TYR A 38 11.32 -34.28 -5.43
CA TYR A 38 10.63 -33.08 -5.89
C TYR A 38 9.13 -33.06 -5.59
N ARG A 39 8.54 -31.86 -5.61
CA ARG A 39 7.09 -31.63 -5.54
C ARG A 39 6.70 -30.53 -6.52
N ILE A 40 5.70 -30.77 -7.36
CA ILE A 40 5.27 -29.83 -8.40
C ILE A 40 4.02 -29.08 -7.92
N GLY A 41 4.13 -27.77 -7.75
CA GLY A 41 3.01 -26.84 -7.51
C GLY A 41 2.52 -26.20 -8.80
N THR A 42 1.59 -25.23 -8.67
CA THR A 42 0.96 -24.56 -9.83
C THR A 42 1.94 -23.63 -10.56
N THR A 43 2.74 -22.86 -9.83
CA THR A 43 3.74 -21.93 -10.37
C THR A 43 5.18 -22.32 -10.05
N LYS A 44 5.40 -23.12 -8.99
CA LYS A 44 6.73 -23.46 -8.46
C LYS A 44 6.94 -24.96 -8.40
N VAL A 45 8.19 -25.41 -8.59
CA VAL A 45 8.64 -26.78 -8.32
C VAL A 45 9.59 -26.73 -7.13
N PHE A 46 9.32 -27.55 -6.12
CA PHE A 46 10.12 -27.65 -4.90
C PHE A 46 11.03 -28.86 -4.99
N PHE A 47 12.28 -28.71 -4.57
CA PHE A 47 13.31 -29.75 -4.59
C PHE A 47 13.84 -29.98 -3.18
N ARG A 48 14.27 -31.21 -2.88
CA ARG A 48 15.08 -31.47 -1.70
C ARG A 48 16.46 -30.81 -1.84
N ALA A 49 17.13 -30.59 -0.72
CA ALA A 49 18.48 -30.05 -0.69
C ALA A 49 19.44 -30.92 -1.55
N GLY A 50 20.31 -30.27 -2.32
CA GLY A 50 21.30 -30.94 -3.19
C GLY A 50 20.78 -31.31 -4.59
N VAL A 51 19.49 -31.61 -4.74
CA VAL A 51 18.90 -32.06 -6.01
C VAL A 51 19.04 -31.01 -7.12
N LEU A 52 18.76 -29.74 -6.79
CA LEU A 52 18.89 -28.65 -7.78
C LEU A 52 20.34 -28.42 -8.21
N GLY A 53 21.31 -28.62 -7.30
CA GLY A 53 22.74 -28.51 -7.62
C GLY A 53 23.16 -29.58 -8.61
N HIS A 54 22.76 -30.83 -8.39
CA HIS A 54 23.02 -31.92 -9.32
C HIS A 54 22.42 -31.67 -10.73
N LEU A 55 21.21 -31.11 -10.79
CA LEU A 55 20.57 -30.74 -12.06
C LEU A 55 21.33 -29.61 -12.79
N GLU A 56 21.95 -28.68 -12.07
CA GLU A 56 22.82 -27.66 -12.67
C GLU A 56 24.11 -28.28 -13.21
N ASP A 57 24.75 -29.19 -12.48
CA ASP A 57 25.98 -29.85 -12.95
C ASP A 57 25.74 -30.60 -14.28
N LEU A 58 24.65 -31.39 -14.35
CA LEU A 58 24.26 -32.08 -15.59
C LEU A 58 23.98 -31.11 -16.75
N ARG A 59 23.43 -29.94 -16.44
CA ARG A 59 23.11 -28.91 -17.42
C ARG A 59 24.38 -28.23 -17.93
N ASP A 60 25.32 -27.95 -17.05
CA ASP A 60 26.60 -27.33 -17.38
C ASP A 60 27.44 -28.25 -18.26
N ASP A 61 27.43 -29.55 -18.03
CA ASP A 61 28.07 -30.53 -18.93
C ASP A 61 27.50 -30.50 -20.35
N ARG A 62 26.18 -30.33 -20.50
CA ARG A 62 25.52 -30.19 -21.80
C ARG A 62 25.84 -28.84 -22.44
N LEU A 63 25.80 -27.77 -21.66
CA LEU A 63 26.13 -26.41 -22.12
C LEU A 63 27.59 -26.32 -22.54
N ALA A 64 28.53 -26.93 -21.82
CA ALA A 64 29.95 -26.91 -22.16
C ALA A 64 30.21 -27.43 -23.57
N LYS A 65 29.50 -28.49 -24.00
CA LYS A 65 29.57 -29.02 -25.37
C LYS A 65 29.03 -28.01 -26.39
N ILE A 66 27.87 -27.41 -26.13
CA ILE A 66 27.25 -26.43 -27.02
C ILE A 66 28.11 -25.17 -27.13
N ILE A 67 28.58 -24.64 -26.00
CA ILE A 67 29.47 -23.48 -25.93
C ILE A 67 30.77 -23.76 -26.66
N SER A 68 31.35 -24.95 -26.53
CA SER A 68 32.55 -25.32 -27.28
C SER A 68 32.31 -25.32 -28.79
N MET A 69 31.17 -25.84 -29.26
CA MET A 69 30.78 -25.79 -30.67
C MET A 69 30.55 -24.35 -31.15
N PHE A 70 29.86 -23.53 -30.35
CA PHE A 70 29.63 -22.12 -30.64
C PHE A 70 30.95 -21.34 -30.71
N GLN A 71 31.85 -21.53 -29.76
CA GLN A 71 33.18 -20.93 -29.75
C GLN A 71 33.99 -21.36 -30.98
N ALA A 72 33.94 -22.63 -31.37
CA ALA A 72 34.58 -23.11 -32.59
C ALA A 72 34.00 -22.43 -33.84
N TYR A 73 32.68 -22.23 -33.90
CA TYR A 73 32.02 -21.50 -34.98
C TYR A 73 32.45 -20.03 -35.03
N CYS A 74 32.45 -19.33 -33.90
CA CYS A 74 32.90 -17.94 -33.80
C CYS A 74 34.37 -17.79 -34.21
N LYS A 75 35.26 -18.64 -33.69
CA LYS A 75 36.68 -18.67 -34.07
C LYS A 75 36.83 -18.91 -35.57
N GLY A 76 36.08 -19.86 -36.13
CA GLY A 76 36.07 -20.12 -37.57
C GLY A 76 35.55 -18.95 -38.39
N PHE A 77 34.49 -18.27 -37.95
CA PHE A 77 33.93 -17.09 -38.61
C PHE A 77 34.93 -15.93 -38.64
N LEU A 78 35.54 -15.61 -37.49
CA LEU A 78 36.56 -14.57 -37.37
C LEU A 78 37.77 -14.88 -38.26
N MET A 79 38.28 -16.10 -38.21
CA MET A 79 39.42 -16.50 -39.03
C MET A 79 39.12 -16.51 -40.52
N ARG A 80 37.89 -16.85 -40.96
CA ARG A 80 37.50 -16.72 -42.38
C ARG A 80 37.44 -15.27 -42.84
N LYS A 81 36.96 -14.35 -41.99
CA LYS A 81 36.96 -12.90 -42.28
C LYS A 81 38.39 -12.39 -42.41
N GLU A 82 39.27 -12.78 -41.49
CA GLU A 82 40.67 -12.36 -41.52
C GLU A 82 41.44 -12.98 -42.69
N TYR A 83 41.22 -14.27 -42.97
CA TYR A 83 41.82 -14.95 -44.12
C TYR A 83 41.40 -14.31 -45.44
N ARG A 84 40.14 -13.84 -45.56
CA ARG A 84 39.71 -13.06 -46.73
C ARG A 84 40.52 -11.79 -46.90
N LYS A 85 40.74 -11.01 -45.82
CA LYS A 85 41.63 -9.84 -45.86
C LYS A 85 43.05 -10.21 -46.30
N MET A 86 43.61 -11.32 -45.80
CA MET A 86 44.94 -11.78 -46.22
C MET A 86 44.99 -12.17 -47.71
N CYS A 87 43.95 -12.82 -48.24
CA CYS A 87 43.84 -13.10 -49.67
C CYS A 87 43.79 -11.81 -50.49
N ASP A 88 42.96 -10.86 -50.07
CA ASP A 88 42.82 -9.56 -50.73
C ASP A 88 44.14 -8.79 -50.68
N GLN A 89 44.87 -8.83 -49.56
CA GLN A 89 46.20 -8.24 -49.43
C GLN A 89 47.20 -8.87 -50.41
N ARG A 90 47.18 -10.20 -50.59
CA ARG A 90 48.08 -10.89 -51.53
C ARG A 90 47.86 -10.42 -52.97
N ILE A 91 46.60 -10.28 -53.38
CA ILE A 91 46.24 -9.75 -54.71
C ILE A 91 46.60 -8.26 -54.79
N GLY A 92 46.24 -7.50 -53.76
CA GLY A 92 46.51 -6.07 -53.62
C GLY A 92 48.00 -5.75 -53.75
N ILE A 93 48.88 -6.51 -53.10
CA ILE A 93 50.34 -6.35 -53.20
C ILE A 93 50.81 -6.51 -54.65
N SER A 94 50.28 -7.50 -55.38
CA SER A 94 50.65 -7.72 -56.79
C SER A 94 50.22 -6.54 -57.67
N VAL A 95 49.02 -6.00 -57.44
CA VAL A 95 48.50 -4.81 -58.14
C VAL A 95 49.31 -3.57 -57.78
N ILE A 96 49.62 -3.34 -56.50
CA ILE A 96 50.45 -2.23 -56.02
C ILE A 96 51.83 -2.29 -56.67
N GLN A 97 52.51 -3.44 -56.63
CA GLN A 97 53.83 -3.61 -57.24
C GLN A 97 53.80 -3.30 -58.73
N ARG A 98 52.80 -3.80 -59.47
CA ARG A 98 52.62 -3.51 -60.90
C ARG A 98 52.39 -2.02 -61.14
N ASN A 99 51.51 -1.39 -60.36
CA ASN A 99 51.18 0.02 -60.50
C ASN A 99 52.35 0.93 -60.15
N VAL A 100 53.10 0.64 -59.09
CA VAL A 100 54.31 1.39 -58.72
C VAL A 100 55.34 1.33 -59.86
N ARG A 101 55.59 0.15 -60.43
CA ARG A 101 56.49 0.01 -61.60
C ARG A 101 56.01 0.86 -62.79
N LYS A 102 54.71 0.86 -63.09
CA LYS A 102 54.15 1.67 -64.18
C LYS A 102 54.19 3.17 -63.87
N TYR A 103 53.93 3.57 -62.64
CA TYR A 103 54.01 4.97 -62.20
C TYR A 103 55.43 5.52 -62.30
N LEU A 104 56.45 4.73 -61.93
CA LEU A 104 57.86 5.13 -62.08
C LEU A 104 58.24 5.47 -63.53
N TYR A 105 57.59 4.83 -64.50
CA TYR A 105 57.70 5.16 -65.92
C TYR A 105 56.84 6.38 -66.28
N LEU A 106 55.54 6.37 -65.94
CA LEU A 106 54.56 7.39 -66.31
C LEU A 106 54.85 8.76 -65.69
N ARG A 107 55.44 8.84 -64.49
CA ARG A 107 55.72 10.11 -63.80
C ARG A 107 56.57 11.07 -64.62
N ASN A 108 57.42 10.53 -65.50
CA ASN A 108 58.28 11.32 -66.37
C ASN A 108 57.66 11.62 -67.73
N TRP A 109 56.54 10.96 -68.09
CA TRP A 109 55.87 11.12 -69.38
C TRP A 109 55.15 12.47 -69.46
N ALA A 110 55.39 13.22 -70.54
CA ALA A 110 54.90 14.59 -70.71
C ALA A 110 53.36 14.69 -70.67
N TRP A 111 52.66 13.76 -71.33
CA TRP A 111 51.19 13.72 -71.34
C TRP A 111 50.59 13.46 -69.95
N TRP A 112 51.23 12.62 -69.14
CA TRP A 112 50.80 12.37 -67.76
C TRP A 112 50.97 13.62 -66.89
N LYS A 113 52.10 14.34 -67.02
CA LYS A 113 52.32 15.62 -66.34
C LYS A 113 51.27 16.66 -66.72
N LEU A 114 50.93 16.77 -68.00
CA LEU A 114 49.87 17.65 -68.48
C LEU A 114 48.51 17.26 -67.86
N TYR A 115 48.12 15.99 -67.96
CA TYR A 115 46.88 15.48 -67.37
C TYR A 115 46.76 15.76 -65.87
N THR A 116 47.82 15.49 -65.09
CA THR A 116 47.81 15.74 -63.63
C THR A 116 47.72 17.22 -63.25
N ARG A 117 48.24 18.14 -64.09
CA ARG A 117 48.10 19.59 -63.88
C ARG A 117 46.73 20.12 -64.30
N VAL A 118 46.13 19.54 -65.34
CA VAL A 118 44.85 20.00 -65.88
C VAL A 118 43.66 19.38 -65.15
N LYS A 119 43.72 18.11 -64.74
CA LYS A 119 42.61 17.40 -64.08
C LYS A 119 42.04 18.13 -62.84
N PRO A 120 42.84 18.69 -61.91
CA PRO A 120 42.31 19.42 -60.76
C PRO A 120 41.60 20.73 -61.14
N LEU A 121 41.91 21.30 -62.32
CA LEU A 121 41.25 22.50 -62.83
C LEU A 121 39.86 22.20 -63.42
N LEU A 122 39.54 20.92 -63.63
CA LEU A 122 38.23 20.45 -64.05
C LEU A 122 37.33 20.25 -62.81
N GLN A 123 36.83 21.35 -62.24
CA GLN A 123 36.03 21.39 -61.01
C GLN A 123 34.78 20.49 -61.03
N VAL A 124 34.21 20.25 -62.22
CA VAL A 124 32.90 19.59 -62.40
C VAL A 124 32.89 18.14 -61.87
N ALA A 125 33.96 17.38 -62.07
CA ALA A 125 33.97 15.95 -61.72
C ALA A 125 34.03 15.66 -60.20
N ARG A 126 34.64 16.56 -59.40
CA ARG A 126 34.66 16.42 -57.93
C ARG A 126 33.38 16.94 -57.28
N ALA A 127 32.83 18.03 -57.82
CA ALA A 127 31.59 18.61 -57.33
C ALA A 127 30.41 17.64 -57.43
N ASP A 128 30.30 16.86 -58.52
CA ASP A 128 29.22 15.89 -58.70
C ASP A 128 29.27 14.72 -57.70
N GLU A 129 30.48 14.25 -57.36
CA GLU A 129 30.66 13.13 -56.42
C GLU A 129 30.42 13.58 -54.97
N GLU A 130 30.92 14.76 -54.61
CA GLU A 130 30.65 15.40 -53.30
C GLU A 130 29.15 15.72 -53.15
N MET A 131 28.49 16.23 -54.19
CA MET A 131 27.07 16.54 -54.17
C MET A 131 26.23 15.28 -53.98
N LYS A 132 26.55 14.18 -54.66
CA LYS A 132 25.86 12.89 -54.45
C LYS A 132 25.99 12.38 -53.02
N GLN A 133 27.20 12.42 -52.45
CA GLN A 133 27.40 12.01 -51.06
C GLN A 133 26.62 12.89 -50.08
N LYS A 134 26.59 14.22 -50.31
CA LYS A 134 25.84 15.15 -49.47
C LYS A 134 24.33 14.94 -49.56
N VAL A 135 23.80 14.67 -50.75
CA VAL A 135 22.37 14.37 -50.95
C VAL A 135 21.97 13.06 -50.25
N GLU A 136 22.81 12.03 -50.33
CA GLU A 136 22.54 10.75 -49.66
C GLU A 136 22.59 10.89 -48.13
N GLN A 137 23.58 11.62 -47.61
CA GLN A 137 23.65 11.97 -46.19
C GLN A 137 22.44 12.79 -45.71
N MET A 138 21.99 13.78 -46.50
CA MET A 138 20.79 14.56 -46.16
C MET A 138 19.56 13.66 -46.06
N LYS A 139 19.36 12.75 -47.03
CA LYS A 139 18.22 11.82 -47.01
C LYS A 139 18.22 10.92 -45.79
N GLU A 140 19.37 10.35 -45.43
CA GLU A 140 19.46 9.51 -44.22
C GLU A 140 19.14 10.29 -42.95
N ILE A 141 19.57 11.56 -42.87
CA ILE A 141 19.31 12.42 -41.71
C ILE A 141 17.82 12.81 -41.67
N GLU A 142 17.22 13.16 -42.81
CA GLU A 142 15.79 13.49 -42.91
C GLU A 142 14.90 12.30 -42.51
N GLU A 143 15.22 11.08 -42.95
CA GLU A 143 14.48 9.88 -42.55
C GLU A 143 14.60 9.57 -41.05
N LYS A 144 15.80 9.75 -40.47
CA LYS A 144 16.01 9.57 -39.03
C LYS A 144 15.26 10.63 -38.24
N LEU A 145 15.37 11.90 -38.65
CA LEU A 145 14.68 13.02 -38.00
C LEU A 145 13.16 12.79 -37.99
N GLY A 146 12.57 12.37 -39.12
CA GLY A 146 11.14 12.10 -39.19
C GLY A 146 10.67 10.96 -38.27
N LYS A 147 11.48 9.90 -38.10
CA LYS A 147 11.18 8.80 -37.17
C LYS A 147 11.24 9.26 -35.71
N GLU A 148 12.28 10.02 -35.35
CA GLU A 148 12.45 10.55 -34.00
C GLU A 148 11.36 11.57 -33.64
N GLU A 149 10.95 12.43 -34.58
CA GLU A 149 9.85 13.38 -34.37
C GLU A 149 8.50 12.67 -34.14
N ALA A 150 8.24 11.59 -34.87
CA ALA A 150 7.03 10.79 -34.68
C ALA A 150 7.01 10.10 -33.32
N LEU A 151 8.13 9.46 -32.94
CA LEU A 151 8.28 8.80 -31.65
C LEU A 151 8.15 9.80 -30.49
N ARG A 152 8.77 10.97 -30.63
CA ARG A 152 8.70 12.04 -29.63
C ARG A 152 7.26 12.52 -29.40
N LYS A 153 6.49 12.73 -30.46
CA LYS A 153 5.07 13.11 -30.35
C LYS A 153 4.25 12.05 -29.63
N GLU A 154 4.44 10.77 -29.97
CA GLU A 154 3.72 9.67 -29.31
C GLU A 154 4.06 9.57 -27.82
N LEU A 155 5.33 9.80 -27.46
CA LEU A 155 5.77 9.80 -26.07
C LEU A 155 5.27 11.03 -25.30
N GLU A 156 5.25 12.21 -25.91
CA GLU A 156 4.67 13.43 -25.32
C GLU A 156 3.18 13.24 -25.04
N GLU A 157 2.41 12.63 -25.96
CA GLU A 157 0.98 12.33 -25.74
C GLU A 157 0.74 11.29 -24.63
N LYS A 158 1.59 10.28 -24.50
CA LYS A 158 1.50 9.32 -23.39
C LYS A 158 1.83 9.99 -22.06
N TYR A 159 2.84 10.88 -22.07
CA TYR A 159 3.26 11.61 -20.88
C TYR A 159 2.16 12.57 -20.39
N THR A 160 1.51 13.32 -21.28
CA THR A 160 0.41 14.21 -20.88
C THR A 160 -0.76 13.45 -20.27
N LYS A 161 -1.15 12.30 -20.84
CA LYS A 161 -2.21 11.44 -20.26
C LYS A 161 -1.86 10.96 -18.85
N LEU A 162 -0.63 10.51 -18.64
CA LEU A 162 -0.18 10.07 -17.30
C LEU A 162 -0.16 11.22 -16.29
N VAL A 163 0.20 12.43 -16.72
CA VAL A 163 0.16 13.63 -15.86
C VAL A 163 -1.28 14.00 -15.51
N GLU A 164 -2.22 13.91 -16.46
CA GLU A 164 -3.64 14.13 -16.20
C GLU A 164 -4.21 13.11 -15.22
N GLU A 165 -3.93 11.81 -15.42
CA GLU A 165 -4.34 10.74 -14.50
C GLU A 165 -3.76 10.95 -13.09
N LYS A 166 -2.47 11.32 -12.99
CA LYS A 166 -1.83 11.64 -11.71
C LYS A 166 -2.53 12.81 -11.02
N ASN A 167 -2.87 13.87 -11.75
CA ASN A 167 -3.51 15.05 -11.19
C ASN A 167 -4.94 14.73 -10.72
N LEU A 168 -5.68 13.88 -11.44
CA LEU A 168 -7.01 13.41 -11.02
C LEU A 168 -6.91 12.58 -9.73
N LEU A 169 -6.01 11.60 -9.69
CA LEU A 169 -5.78 10.80 -8.49
C LEU A 169 -5.36 11.66 -7.29
N PHE A 170 -4.57 12.71 -7.52
CA PHE A 170 -4.17 13.63 -6.46
C PHE A 170 -5.36 14.45 -5.93
N GLN A 171 -6.26 14.90 -6.81
CA GLN A 171 -7.48 15.59 -6.40
C GLN A 171 -8.43 14.67 -5.61
N ASP A 172 -8.59 13.42 -6.05
CA ASP A 172 -9.41 12.44 -5.34
C ASP A 172 -8.79 12.07 -3.99
N PHE A 173 -7.47 11.92 -3.91
CA PHE A 173 -6.76 11.73 -2.65
C PHE A 173 -7.01 12.90 -1.68
N GLN A 174 -6.95 14.15 -2.15
CA GLN A 174 -7.23 15.31 -1.31
C GLN A 174 -8.68 15.32 -0.80
N ARG A 175 -9.64 14.97 -1.65
CA ARG A 175 -11.06 14.87 -1.26
C ARG A 175 -11.28 13.79 -0.19
N GLU A 176 -10.67 12.63 -0.34
CA GLU A 176 -10.76 11.55 0.64
C GLU A 176 -10.06 11.93 1.95
N GLN A 177 -8.94 12.66 1.89
CA GLN A 177 -8.28 13.18 3.08
C GLN A 177 -9.18 14.17 3.84
N ASP A 178 -9.80 15.12 3.14
CA ASP A 178 -10.72 16.09 3.75
C ASP A 178 -11.95 15.38 4.34
N ALA A 179 -12.51 14.39 3.62
CA ALA A 179 -13.64 13.59 4.11
C ALA A 179 -13.28 12.76 5.35
N CYS A 180 -12.05 12.24 5.41
CA CYS A 180 -11.53 11.53 6.57
C CYS A 180 -11.39 12.47 7.77
N ALA A 181 -10.86 13.68 7.57
CA ALA A 181 -10.76 14.69 8.62
C ALA A 181 -12.15 15.08 9.18
N ASP A 182 -13.14 15.29 8.31
CA ASP A 182 -14.53 15.54 8.72
C ASP A 182 -15.11 14.36 9.52
N ALA A 183 -14.78 13.13 9.15
CA ALA A 183 -15.24 11.93 9.86
C ALA A 183 -14.56 11.79 11.24
N GLU A 184 -13.27 12.10 11.33
CA GLU A 184 -12.51 12.14 12.59
C GLU A 184 -13.09 13.19 13.55
N GLU A 185 -13.40 14.40 13.06
CA GLU A 185 -14.04 15.45 13.88
C GLU A 185 -15.40 15.00 14.40
N ARG A 186 -16.26 14.41 13.56
CA ARG A 186 -17.54 13.85 14.00
C ARG A 186 -17.38 12.73 15.02
N ASN A 187 -16.37 11.87 14.87
CA ASN A 187 -16.09 10.82 15.85
C ASN A 187 -15.67 11.43 17.20
N ALA A 188 -14.81 12.44 17.19
CA ALA A 188 -14.41 13.13 18.41
C ALA A 188 -15.61 13.80 19.12
N GLU A 189 -16.52 14.42 18.36
CA GLU A 189 -17.77 14.95 18.92
C GLU A 189 -18.65 13.86 19.55
N LEU A 190 -18.79 12.71 18.89
CA LEU A 190 -19.57 11.58 19.39
C LEU A 190 -18.93 10.95 20.63
N GLU A 191 -17.61 10.85 20.67
CA GLU A 191 -16.88 10.40 21.86
C GLU A 191 -17.10 11.35 23.05
N GLY A 192 -17.08 12.67 22.80
CA GLY A 192 -17.42 13.67 23.81
C GLY A 192 -18.85 13.51 24.35
N ARG A 193 -19.84 13.42 23.44
CA ARG A 193 -21.24 13.19 23.84
C ARG A 193 -21.45 11.87 24.57
N LYS A 194 -20.72 10.82 24.18
CA LYS A 194 -20.76 9.53 24.86
C LYS A 194 -20.26 9.66 26.30
N ALA A 195 -19.14 10.35 26.52
CA ALA A 195 -18.62 10.59 27.86
C ALA A 195 -19.62 11.37 28.73
N ASP A 196 -20.28 12.39 28.18
CA ASP A 196 -21.32 13.16 28.90
C ASP A 196 -22.52 12.28 29.28
N LEU A 197 -22.96 11.40 28.37
CA LEU A 197 -24.06 10.46 28.65
C LEU A 197 -23.66 9.39 29.66
N GLU A 198 -22.43 8.87 29.60
CA GLU A 198 -21.92 7.93 30.60
C GLU A 198 -21.86 8.56 32.00
N ALA A 199 -21.48 9.85 32.09
CA ALA A 199 -21.52 10.59 33.34
C ALA A 199 -22.97 10.75 33.86
N GLN A 200 -23.92 11.14 33.01
CA GLN A 200 -25.33 11.25 33.40
C GLN A 200 -25.93 9.93 33.86
N VAL A 201 -25.61 8.81 33.18
CA VAL A 201 -26.06 7.48 33.59
C VAL A 201 -25.50 7.14 34.97
N LYS A 202 -24.22 7.44 35.22
CA LYS A 202 -23.61 7.20 36.53
C LYS A 202 -24.29 8.01 37.63
N ASP A 203 -24.53 9.30 37.41
CA ASP A 203 -25.20 10.16 38.39
C ASP A 203 -26.64 9.68 38.68
N MET A 204 -27.37 9.21 37.65
CA MET A 204 -28.71 8.65 37.84
C MET A 204 -28.70 7.31 38.57
N LEU A 205 -27.67 6.49 38.38
CA LEU A 205 -27.51 5.23 39.13
C LEU A 205 -27.21 5.52 40.61
N GLU A 206 -26.34 6.48 40.91
CA GLU A 206 -26.07 6.92 42.29
C GLU A 206 -27.36 7.44 42.97
N GLN A 207 -28.16 8.24 42.27
CA GLN A 207 -29.47 8.71 42.78
C GLN A 207 -30.46 7.57 42.99
N LEU A 208 -30.48 6.57 42.11
CA LEU A 208 -31.35 5.40 42.26
C LEU A 208 -30.95 4.58 43.48
N GLU A 209 -29.66 4.36 43.70
CA GLU A 209 -29.14 3.67 44.89
C GLU A 209 -29.54 4.41 46.19
N ASP A 210 -29.41 5.73 46.22
CA ASP A 210 -29.83 6.56 47.37
C ASP A 210 -31.35 6.42 47.66
N GLU A 211 -32.19 6.45 46.62
CA GLU A 211 -33.65 6.28 46.76
C GLU A 211 -34.05 4.85 47.14
N GLU A 212 -33.33 3.84 46.66
CA GLU A 212 -33.52 2.44 47.08
C GLU A 212 -33.18 2.25 48.57
N GLU A 213 -32.08 2.85 49.05
CA GLU A 213 -31.71 2.84 50.45
C GLU A 213 -32.76 3.58 51.31
N ALA A 214 -33.17 4.79 50.89
CA ALA A 214 -34.22 5.55 51.57
C ALA A 214 -35.54 4.77 51.62
N SER A 215 -35.94 4.10 50.53
CA SER A 215 -37.13 3.24 50.47
C SER A 215 -37.04 2.05 51.43
N ALA A 216 -35.87 1.41 51.51
CA ALA A 216 -35.62 0.31 52.44
C ALA A 216 -35.69 0.78 53.91
N GLU A 217 -35.12 1.93 54.22
CA GLU A 217 -35.23 2.56 55.55
C GLU A 217 -36.69 2.88 55.90
N LEU A 218 -37.42 3.49 54.95
CA LEU A 218 -38.83 3.85 55.15
C LEU A 218 -39.72 2.62 55.34
N SER A 219 -39.43 1.54 54.62
CA SER A 219 -40.08 0.23 54.80
C SER A 219 -39.81 -0.37 56.18
N SER A 220 -38.58 -0.28 56.67
CA SER A 220 -38.20 -0.71 58.03
C SER A 220 -38.93 0.09 59.11
N VAL A 221 -38.98 1.42 58.96
CA VAL A 221 -39.73 2.31 59.88
C VAL A 221 -41.22 1.99 59.83
N LYS A 222 -41.79 1.81 58.63
CA LYS A 222 -43.19 1.41 58.46
C LYS A 222 -43.48 0.10 59.19
N HIS A 223 -42.61 -0.91 59.06
CA HIS A 223 -42.82 -2.20 59.72
C HIS A 223 -42.80 -2.08 61.26
N LYS A 224 -41.92 -1.23 61.81
CA LYS A 224 -41.91 -0.93 63.25
C LYS A 224 -43.20 -0.25 63.71
N LEU A 225 -43.65 0.78 62.99
CA LEU A 225 -44.89 1.49 63.30
C LEU A 225 -46.12 0.59 63.16
N GLU A 226 -46.15 -0.29 62.15
CA GLU A 226 -47.21 -1.30 62.01
C GLU A 226 -47.22 -2.28 63.20
N GLY A 227 -46.04 -2.67 63.70
CA GLY A 227 -45.89 -3.44 64.94
C GLY A 227 -46.45 -2.71 66.14
N GLU A 228 -46.02 -1.47 66.39
CA GLU A 228 -46.52 -0.63 67.50
C GLU A 228 -48.05 -0.42 67.43
N ILE A 229 -48.59 -0.21 66.23
CA ILE A 229 -50.05 -0.10 66.03
C ILE A 229 -50.75 -1.41 66.37
N SER A 230 -50.16 -2.56 66.03
CA SER A 230 -50.71 -3.87 66.37
C SER A 230 -50.73 -4.08 67.88
N ASP A 231 -49.63 -3.77 68.57
CA ASP A 231 -49.51 -3.90 70.02
C ASP A 231 -50.52 -2.98 70.73
N LEU A 232 -50.61 -1.71 70.32
CA LEU A 232 -51.59 -0.77 70.86
C LEU A 232 -53.04 -1.21 70.63
N LYS A 233 -53.34 -1.85 69.49
CA LYS A 233 -54.67 -2.43 69.24
C LYS A 233 -54.96 -3.58 70.19
N GLN A 234 -53.98 -4.45 70.43
CA GLN A 234 -54.12 -5.54 71.39
C GLN A 234 -54.34 -4.98 72.81
N ASP A 235 -53.56 -3.99 73.23
CA ASP A 235 -53.72 -3.33 74.52
C ASP A 235 -55.12 -2.71 74.68
N ILE A 236 -55.65 -2.08 73.62
CA ILE A 236 -57.03 -1.54 73.62
C ILE A 236 -58.05 -2.66 73.77
N GLU A 237 -57.90 -3.78 73.06
CA GLU A 237 -58.81 -4.93 73.18
C GLU A 237 -58.77 -5.55 74.59
N GLU A 238 -57.58 -5.65 75.19
CA GLU A 238 -57.39 -6.12 76.56
C GLU A 238 -58.01 -5.14 77.57
N LEU A 239 -57.81 -3.83 77.40
CA LEU A 239 -58.44 -2.80 78.23
C LEU A 239 -59.96 -2.85 78.10
N ASP A 240 -60.52 -2.98 76.90
CA ASP A 240 -61.97 -3.13 76.67
C ASP A 240 -62.52 -4.39 77.35
N ALA A 241 -61.78 -5.51 77.33
CA ALA A 241 -62.16 -6.72 78.03
C ALA A 241 -62.17 -6.52 79.56
N THR A 242 -61.16 -5.84 80.10
CA THR A 242 -61.14 -5.50 81.54
C THR A 242 -62.26 -4.53 81.92
N LEU A 243 -62.57 -3.56 81.08
CA LEU A 243 -63.62 -2.57 81.32
C LEU A 243 -65.00 -3.24 81.33
N LYS A 244 -65.28 -4.14 80.38
CA LYS A 244 -66.50 -4.97 80.39
C LYS A 244 -66.62 -5.81 81.66
N LYS A 245 -65.51 -6.39 82.11
CA LYS A 245 -65.49 -7.19 83.35
C LYS A 245 -65.81 -6.32 84.58
N VAL A 246 -65.23 -5.12 84.67
CA VAL A 246 -65.51 -4.17 85.75
C VAL A 246 -66.96 -3.67 85.70
N GLU A 247 -67.52 -3.44 84.51
CA GLU A 247 -68.95 -3.09 84.34
C GLU A 247 -69.87 -4.22 84.78
N GLU A 248 -69.54 -5.48 84.49
CA GLU A 248 -70.29 -6.65 84.97
C GLU A 248 -70.19 -6.79 86.50
N GLU A 249 -69.01 -6.58 87.09
CA GLU A 249 -68.83 -6.54 88.54
C GLU A 249 -69.62 -5.38 89.18
N GLY A 250 -69.69 -4.22 88.51
CA GLY A 250 -70.50 -3.07 88.91
C GLY A 250 -71.99 -3.41 88.93
N LYS A 251 -72.52 -3.95 87.83
CA LYS A 251 -73.93 -4.41 87.75
C LYS A 251 -74.26 -5.46 88.79
N GLN A 252 -73.30 -6.35 89.10
CA GLN A 252 -73.48 -7.36 90.14
C GLN A 252 -73.55 -6.72 91.54
N LYS A 253 -72.77 -5.66 91.80
CA LYS A 253 -72.86 -4.89 93.05
C LYS A 253 -74.14 -4.05 93.13
N ASP A 254 -74.61 -3.48 92.03
CA ASP A 254 -75.88 -2.75 91.99
C ASP A 254 -77.08 -3.67 92.30
N LYS A 255 -77.08 -4.90 91.76
CA LYS A 255 -78.07 -5.93 92.13
C LYS A 255 -78.03 -6.30 93.61
N ASN A 256 -76.84 -6.39 94.21
CA ASN A 256 -76.71 -6.62 95.65
C ASN A 256 -77.24 -5.44 96.48
N ILE A 257 -77.12 -4.20 95.97
CA ILE A 257 -77.69 -3.01 96.62
C ILE A 257 -79.22 -2.99 96.52
N GLU A 258 -79.81 -3.42 95.39
CA GLU A 258 -81.27 -3.59 95.27
C GLU A 258 -81.80 -4.66 96.24
N GLN A 259 -81.10 -5.79 96.37
CA GLN A 259 -81.46 -6.85 97.33
C GLN A 259 -81.39 -6.36 98.79
N LEU A 260 -80.36 -5.59 99.14
CA LEU A 260 -80.22 -5.00 100.48
C LEU A 260 -81.26 -3.89 100.76
N ASN A 261 -81.75 -3.20 99.73
CA ASN A 261 -82.84 -2.23 99.87
C ASN A 261 -84.22 -2.90 100.04
N GLU A 262 -84.47 -4.05 99.40
CA GLU A 262 -85.69 -4.84 99.64
C GLU A 262 -85.73 -5.45 101.06
N GLU A 263 -84.59 -5.87 101.61
CA GLU A 263 -84.48 -6.35 102.99
C GLU A 263 -84.73 -5.23 104.02
N LEU A 264 -84.37 -3.98 103.70
CA LEU A 264 -84.64 -2.81 104.55
C LEU A 264 -86.16 -2.50 104.63
N GLN A 265 -86.87 -2.66 103.50
CA GLN A 265 -88.32 -2.41 103.41
C GLN A 265 -89.15 -3.48 104.14
N GLN A 266 -88.67 -4.74 104.16
CA GLN A 266 -89.28 -5.83 104.94
C GLN A 266 -89.09 -5.66 106.46
N GLN A 267 -88.09 -4.91 106.92
CA GLN A 267 -87.87 -4.62 108.34
C GLN A 267 -88.76 -3.47 108.86
N ASP A 268 -89.14 -2.50 108.02
CA ASP A 268 -90.03 -1.39 108.41
C ASP A 268 -91.52 -1.82 108.51
N GLU A 269 -91.96 -2.84 107.76
CA GLU A 269 -93.31 -3.41 107.89
C GLU A 269 -93.48 -4.33 109.11
N ALA A 270 -92.38 -4.83 109.68
CA ALA A 270 -92.36 -5.70 110.86
C ALA A 270 -92.57 -4.93 112.19
N ILE A 271 -92.37 -3.61 112.21
CA ILE A 271 -92.46 -2.78 113.43
C ILE A 271 -93.88 -2.22 113.65
N ALA A 272 -94.71 -2.06 112.60
CA ALA A 272 -96.08 -1.56 112.73
C ALA A 272 -97.12 -2.66 113.10
N LYS A 273 -96.82 -3.95 112.85
CA LYS A 273 -97.74 -5.08 113.10
C LYS A 273 -97.66 -5.68 114.52
N LEU A 274 -96.77 -5.18 115.38
CA LEU A 274 -96.64 -5.60 116.79
C LEU A 274 -97.38 -4.69 117.81
N GLN A 275 -98.10 -3.66 117.34
CA GLN A 275 -99.00 -2.82 118.16
C GLN A 275 -100.48 -2.96 117.77
N LYS A 276 -100.95 -4.20 117.57
CA LYS A 276 -102.39 -4.46 117.58
C LYS A 276 -102.70 -5.65 118.47
N ALA A 277 -103.11 -5.31 119.69
CA ALA A 277 -104.10 -6.03 120.44
C ALA A 277 -103.97 -7.56 120.42
N LYS A 278 -103.02 -8.02 121.23
CA LYS A 278 -103.16 -9.16 122.13
C LYS A 278 -104.45 -9.04 122.94
N LYS A 279 -105.60 -9.38 122.33
CA LYS A 279 -106.71 -9.96 123.07
C LYS A 279 -107.62 -10.77 122.15
N GLN A 280 -107.26 -12.05 122.09
CA GLN A 280 -108.11 -13.21 121.79
C GLN A 280 -108.48 -13.33 120.30
N VAL A 281 -107.95 -14.27 119.51
CA VAL A 281 -107.43 -15.64 119.77
C VAL A 281 -108.34 -16.44 120.67
N GLU A 282 -109.25 -17.14 120.01
CA GLU A 282 -110.11 -18.27 120.38
C GLU A 282 -111.16 -18.20 119.26
N ASP A 283 -111.18 -19.04 118.22
CA ASP A 283 -110.85 -20.45 118.14
C ASP A 283 -110.46 -20.73 116.68
N GLU A 284 -109.32 -21.38 116.43
CA GLU A 284 -109.34 -22.78 115.99
C GLU A 284 -110.20 -22.93 114.71
N ARG A 285 -109.63 -22.84 113.50
CA ARG A 285 -108.51 -23.66 113.01
C ARG A 285 -108.63 -25.08 113.55
N THR A 286 -109.22 -25.96 112.74
CA THR A 286 -108.83 -27.33 112.35
C THR A 286 -110.12 -28.05 112.00
N GLU A 287 -110.34 -28.64 110.84
CA GLU A 287 -109.45 -29.42 109.97
C GLU A 287 -110.29 -29.85 108.75
N LEU A 288 -109.65 -30.52 107.79
CA LEU A 288 -110.15 -31.06 106.50
C LEU A 288 -109.96 -30.05 105.36
N GLU A 289 -108.77 -29.95 104.76
CA GLU A 289 -107.90 -31.06 104.31
C GLU A 289 -108.65 -32.05 103.41
N ASP A 290 -108.48 -31.79 102.12
CA ASP A 290 -108.50 -32.69 100.98
C ASP A 290 -109.70 -33.63 100.77
N HIS A 291 -110.52 -33.27 99.79
CA HIS A 291 -110.33 -33.82 98.44
C HIS A 291 -110.89 -32.80 97.43
N LEU A 292 -110.06 -32.22 96.57
CA LEU A 292 -109.46 -32.83 95.38
C LEU A 292 -110.50 -32.98 94.24
N GLN A 293 -110.11 -32.36 93.13
CA GLN A 293 -110.49 -32.64 91.75
C GLN A 293 -111.92 -32.42 91.30
N GLU A 294 -111.94 -31.87 90.08
CA GLU A 294 -112.92 -32.12 89.04
C GLU A 294 -114.30 -31.49 89.33
N GLU A 295 -114.61 -30.33 88.79
CA GLU A 295 -114.41 -29.91 87.41
C GLU A 295 -114.26 -28.38 87.37
N GLN A 296 -113.17 -27.85 86.81
CA GLN A 296 -112.96 -27.80 85.37
C GLN A 296 -114.15 -27.17 84.64
N ASN A 297 -113.89 -25.95 84.16
CA ASN A 297 -113.80 -25.67 82.72
C ASN A 297 -114.34 -24.26 82.47
N LYS A 298 -113.41 -23.30 82.26
CA LYS A 298 -113.41 -22.45 81.04
C LYS A 298 -112.35 -21.33 80.91
N VAL A 299 -111.23 -21.30 81.64
CA VAL A 299 -110.21 -20.24 81.40
C VAL A 299 -108.77 -20.77 81.29
N SER A 300 -108.57 -21.89 80.59
CA SER A 300 -107.24 -22.46 80.26
C SER A 300 -106.92 -22.45 78.74
N HIS A 301 -107.58 -21.58 77.97
CA HIS A 301 -107.28 -21.45 76.53
C HIS A 301 -106.91 -20.04 76.05
N LEU A 302 -106.69 -19.07 76.95
CA LEU A 302 -106.28 -17.70 76.58
C LEU A 302 -104.90 -17.26 77.13
N THR A 303 -104.31 -17.99 78.08
CA THR A 303 -103.00 -17.59 78.66
C THR A 303 -101.78 -18.29 78.02
N LYS A 304 -101.99 -19.41 77.30
CA LYS A 304 -100.89 -20.13 76.61
C LYS A 304 -100.51 -19.54 75.23
N THR A 305 -101.37 -18.72 74.63
CA THR A 305 -101.14 -18.08 73.32
C THR A 305 -100.52 -16.68 73.43
N LYS A 306 -100.63 -16.01 74.58
CA LYS A 306 -100.03 -14.68 74.82
C LYS A 306 -98.50 -14.76 75.05
N LEU A 307 -98.05 -15.68 75.91
CA LEU A 307 -96.62 -15.86 76.22
C LEU A 307 -95.78 -16.44 75.06
N LYS A 308 -96.40 -17.10 74.09
CA LYS A 308 -95.71 -17.59 72.87
C LYS A 308 -95.58 -16.55 71.76
N LEU A 309 -96.33 -15.44 71.81
CA LEU A 309 -96.23 -14.36 70.82
C LEU A 309 -95.28 -13.23 71.26
N GLU A 310 -95.15 -12.98 72.57
CA GLU A 310 -94.19 -12.03 73.13
C GLU A 310 -92.74 -12.54 73.00
N SER A 311 -92.49 -13.84 73.23
CA SER A 311 -91.16 -14.46 73.01
C SER A 311 -90.69 -14.47 71.56
N THR A 312 -91.61 -14.61 70.59
CA THR A 312 -91.26 -14.56 69.16
C THR A 312 -91.08 -13.14 68.64
N LEU A 313 -91.67 -12.13 69.31
CA LEU A 313 -91.53 -10.73 68.93
C LEU A 313 -90.17 -10.17 69.37
N ASP A 314 -89.71 -10.54 70.57
CA ASP A 314 -88.39 -10.14 71.08
C ASP A 314 -87.24 -10.84 70.33
N GLU A 315 -87.39 -12.12 69.97
CA GLU A 315 -86.42 -12.82 69.09
C GLU A 315 -86.35 -12.22 67.68
N VAL A 316 -87.49 -11.81 67.10
CA VAL A 316 -87.50 -11.17 65.77
C VAL A 316 -86.92 -9.75 65.81
N ASN A 317 -87.17 -8.98 66.87
CA ASN A 317 -86.58 -7.65 67.03
C ASN A 317 -85.06 -7.71 67.24
N LEU A 318 -84.57 -8.65 68.04
CA LEU A 318 -83.15 -8.82 68.32
C LEU A 318 -82.40 -9.41 67.10
N ASN A 319 -83.06 -10.28 66.33
CA ASN A 319 -82.56 -10.74 65.03
C ASN A 319 -82.57 -9.61 63.99
N LEU A 320 -83.57 -8.74 63.97
CA LEU A 320 -83.64 -7.58 63.07
C LEU A 320 -82.55 -6.53 63.39
N GLU A 321 -82.24 -6.30 64.67
CA GLU A 321 -81.14 -5.41 65.06
C GLU A 321 -79.75 -6.00 64.72
N ARG A 322 -79.56 -7.31 64.93
CA ARG A 322 -78.33 -8.01 64.47
C ARG A 322 -78.19 -7.96 62.95
N GLU A 323 -79.26 -8.23 62.21
CA GLU A 323 -79.31 -8.13 60.74
C GLU A 323 -78.95 -6.72 60.26
N LYS A 324 -79.51 -5.67 60.88
CA LYS A 324 -79.16 -4.28 60.53
C LYS A 324 -77.69 -3.95 60.78
N LYS A 325 -77.11 -4.47 61.87
CA LYS A 325 -75.69 -4.26 62.20
C LYS A 325 -74.77 -4.99 61.24
N VAL A 326 -75.04 -6.27 60.96
CA VAL A 326 -74.31 -7.08 59.97
C VAL A 326 -74.45 -6.48 58.58
N ARG A 327 -75.63 -6.00 58.17
CA ARG A 327 -75.83 -5.30 56.90
C ARG A 327 -75.00 -4.03 56.79
N GLY A 328 -74.91 -3.25 57.87
CA GLY A 328 -74.07 -2.05 57.93
C GLY A 328 -72.58 -2.35 57.82
N GLU A 329 -72.11 -3.43 58.45
CA GLU A 329 -70.72 -3.92 58.34
C GLU A 329 -70.43 -4.45 56.92
N VAL A 330 -71.35 -5.21 56.34
CA VAL A 330 -71.27 -5.69 54.96
C VAL A 330 -71.25 -4.53 53.96
N GLU A 331 -72.06 -3.49 54.13
CA GLU A 331 -72.01 -2.29 53.26
C GLU A 331 -70.69 -1.52 53.40
N LYS A 332 -70.12 -1.42 54.60
CA LYS A 332 -68.80 -0.79 54.80
C LYS A 332 -67.69 -1.58 54.12
N VAL A 333 -67.68 -2.91 54.28
CA VAL A 333 -66.71 -3.81 53.63
C VAL A 333 -66.89 -3.76 52.12
N LYS A 334 -68.13 -3.76 51.62
CA LYS A 334 -68.44 -3.62 50.19
C LYS A 334 -67.87 -2.31 49.61
N ARG A 335 -68.10 -1.16 50.26
CA ARG A 335 -67.53 0.11 49.79
C ARG A 335 -66.01 0.13 49.80
N LYS A 336 -65.38 -0.51 50.80
CA LYS A 336 -63.92 -0.62 50.89
C LYS A 336 -63.37 -1.47 49.74
N LEU A 337 -63.97 -2.63 49.51
CA LEU A 337 -63.62 -3.51 48.38
C LEU A 337 -63.89 -2.87 47.01
N GLU A 338 -64.97 -2.09 46.86
CA GLU A 338 -65.23 -1.31 45.64
C GLU A 338 -64.17 -0.22 45.41
N GLY A 339 -63.67 0.40 46.47
CA GLY A 339 -62.54 1.34 46.40
C GLY A 339 -61.22 0.66 46.03
N ASP A 340 -60.91 -0.46 46.68
CA ASP A 340 -59.70 -1.26 46.41
C ASP A 340 -59.72 -1.83 44.98
N LEU A 341 -60.89 -2.28 44.50
CA LEU A 341 -61.10 -2.73 43.13
C LEU A 341 -60.84 -1.62 42.11
N LYS A 342 -61.29 -0.40 42.42
CA LYS A 342 -61.09 0.75 41.52
C LYS A 342 -59.61 1.18 41.46
N MET A 343 -58.93 1.18 42.61
CA MET A 343 -57.49 1.47 42.70
C MET A 343 -56.66 0.43 41.93
N THR A 344 -56.98 -0.86 42.08
CA THR A 344 -56.30 -1.95 41.36
C THR A 344 -56.57 -1.92 39.86
N GLN A 345 -57.76 -1.52 39.43
CA GLN A 345 -58.06 -1.28 38.01
C GLN A 345 -57.23 -0.12 37.44
N GLN A 346 -57.12 1.01 38.14
CA GLN A 346 -56.28 2.12 37.70
C GLN A 346 -54.80 1.73 37.63
N THR A 347 -54.27 1.05 38.65
CA THR A 347 -52.87 0.59 38.61
C THR A 347 -52.63 -0.40 37.47
N LEU A 348 -53.59 -1.29 37.19
CA LEU A 348 -53.49 -2.21 36.06
C LEU A 348 -53.44 -1.46 34.71
N GLU A 349 -54.28 -0.45 34.53
CA GLU A 349 -54.28 0.39 33.32
C GLU A 349 -52.98 1.17 33.15
N GLU A 350 -52.46 1.77 34.23
CA GLU A 350 -51.16 2.46 34.24
C GLU A 350 -50.01 1.51 33.89
N THR A 351 -49.99 0.32 34.49
CA THR A 351 -48.95 -0.70 34.22
C THR A 351 -49.03 -1.21 32.77
N GLN A 352 -50.23 -1.35 32.22
CA GLN A 352 -50.42 -1.73 30.81
C GLN A 352 -49.93 -0.62 29.86
N ALA A 353 -50.15 0.64 30.20
CA ALA A 353 -49.66 1.77 29.42
C ALA A 353 -48.12 1.88 29.46
N GLU A 354 -47.50 1.68 30.62
CA GLU A 354 -46.03 1.62 30.75
C GLU A 354 -45.43 0.45 29.99
N LYS A 355 -46.06 -0.73 30.06
CA LYS A 355 -45.64 -1.89 29.28
C LYS A 355 -45.67 -1.62 27.78
N ALA A 356 -46.75 -1.00 27.28
CA ALA A 356 -46.85 -0.66 25.86
C ALA A 356 -45.77 0.36 25.43
N ARG A 357 -45.46 1.35 26.28
CA ARG A 357 -44.36 2.30 26.02
C ARG A 357 -43.00 1.62 25.95
N THR A 358 -42.70 0.76 26.93
CA THR A 358 -41.41 0.05 26.99
C THR A 358 -41.24 -0.92 25.83
N GLU A 359 -42.30 -1.63 25.42
CA GLU A 359 -42.26 -2.47 24.21
C GLU A 359 -41.97 -1.67 22.93
N ASP A 360 -42.53 -0.47 22.79
CA ASP A 360 -42.25 0.41 21.65
C ASP A 360 -40.83 0.98 21.68
N GLU A 361 -40.30 1.29 22.87
CA GLU A 361 -38.91 1.69 23.03
C GLU A 361 -37.93 0.57 22.67
N VAL A 362 -38.20 -0.66 23.12
CA VAL A 362 -37.41 -1.85 22.76
C VAL A 362 -37.40 -2.03 21.24
N ARG A 363 -38.56 -1.97 20.57
CA ARG A 363 -38.63 -2.06 19.10
C ARG A 363 -37.81 -0.99 18.39
N LYS A 364 -37.82 0.25 18.89
CA LYS A 364 -36.99 1.32 18.33
C LYS A 364 -35.50 1.07 18.54
N ARG A 365 -35.11 0.56 19.71
CA ARG A 365 -33.73 0.19 20.01
C ARG A 365 -33.26 -0.97 19.12
N ASP A 366 -34.08 -1.98 18.93
CA ASP A 366 -33.78 -3.10 18.02
C ASP A 366 -33.60 -2.64 16.58
N ALA A 367 -34.46 -1.74 16.09
CA ALA A 367 -34.31 -1.15 14.76
C ALA A 367 -32.98 -0.38 14.61
N ASN A 368 -32.61 0.41 15.62
CA ASN A 368 -31.33 1.13 15.63
C ASN A 368 -30.12 0.17 15.68
N ILE A 369 -30.22 -0.95 16.42
CA ILE A 369 -29.16 -1.95 16.48
C ILE A 369 -28.94 -2.58 15.11
N VAL A 370 -30.01 -2.92 14.39
CA VAL A 370 -29.92 -3.46 13.02
C VAL A 370 -29.28 -2.45 12.07
N GLU A 371 -29.68 -1.17 12.14
CA GLU A 371 -29.09 -0.12 11.30
C GLU A 371 -27.60 0.09 11.59
N LEU A 372 -27.20 0.14 12.87
CA LEU A 372 -25.81 0.28 13.28
C LEU A 372 -24.98 -0.95 12.89
N SER A 373 -25.55 -2.15 12.98
CA SER A 373 -24.89 -3.38 12.55
C SER A 373 -24.63 -3.38 11.04
N GLY A 374 -25.59 -2.92 10.23
CA GLY A 374 -25.40 -2.76 8.79
C GLY A 374 -24.30 -1.75 8.45
N LYS A 375 -24.29 -0.59 9.13
CA LYS A 375 -23.22 0.43 8.97
C LYS A 375 -21.84 -0.13 9.35
N LEU A 376 -21.76 -0.97 10.39
CA LEU A 376 -20.52 -1.64 10.79
C LEU A 376 -20.04 -2.63 9.72
N GLU A 377 -20.96 -3.41 9.13
CA GLU A 377 -20.65 -4.33 8.03
C GLU A 377 -20.14 -3.59 6.79
N ASP A 378 -20.80 -2.50 6.38
CA ASP A 378 -20.38 -1.66 5.26
C ASP A 378 -18.99 -1.05 5.51
N SER A 379 -18.74 -0.56 6.72
CA SER A 379 -17.43 -0.02 7.11
C SER A 379 -16.34 -1.10 7.09
N ASN A 380 -16.63 -2.31 7.58
CA ASN A 380 -15.70 -3.43 7.53
C ASN A 380 -15.37 -3.84 6.08
N ASN A 381 -16.37 -3.88 5.20
CA ASN A 381 -16.18 -4.16 3.78
C ASN A 381 -15.30 -3.09 3.11
N LEU A 382 -15.50 -1.81 3.46
CA LEU A 382 -14.66 -0.72 2.98
C LEU A 382 -13.21 -0.86 3.48
N VAL A 383 -13.01 -1.18 4.76
CA VAL A 383 -11.67 -1.43 5.34
C VAL A 383 -10.98 -2.59 4.62
N GLU A 384 -11.69 -3.67 4.29
CA GLU A 384 -11.13 -4.81 3.55
C GLU A 384 -10.71 -4.42 2.12
N SER A 385 -11.55 -3.64 1.44
CA SER A 385 -11.25 -3.07 0.12
C SER A 385 -9.99 -2.19 0.15
N LEU A 386 -9.92 -1.27 1.11
CA LEU A 386 -8.77 -0.38 1.29
C LEU A 386 -7.50 -1.15 1.63
N ARG A 387 -7.57 -2.18 2.50
CA ARG A 387 -6.42 -3.05 2.79
C ARG A 387 -5.92 -3.79 1.56
N LYS A 388 -6.81 -4.25 0.67
CA LYS A 388 -6.41 -4.86 -0.59
C LYS A 388 -5.73 -3.84 -1.50
N ARG A 389 -6.27 -2.62 -1.57
CA ARG A 389 -5.69 -1.52 -2.36
C ARG A 389 -4.30 -1.12 -1.87
N ILE A 390 -4.10 -1.06 -0.55
CA ILE A 390 -2.80 -0.81 0.06
C ILE A 390 -1.77 -1.86 -0.40
N ARG A 391 -2.09 -3.16 -0.32
CA ARG A 391 -1.18 -4.22 -0.78
C ARG A 391 -0.84 -4.14 -2.27
N GLU A 392 -1.81 -3.76 -3.11
CA GLU A 392 -1.58 -3.55 -4.54
C GLU A 392 -0.63 -2.37 -4.80
N LEU A 393 -0.79 -1.28 -4.03
CA LEU A 393 0.10 -0.11 -4.12
C LEU A 393 1.50 -0.43 -3.59
N GLU A 394 1.63 -1.15 -2.47
CA GLU A 394 2.91 -1.61 -1.93
C GLU A 394 3.68 -2.46 -2.96
N ALA A 395 3.00 -3.44 -3.59
CA ALA A 395 3.61 -4.27 -4.64
C ALA A 395 4.07 -3.44 -5.84
N ARG A 396 3.32 -2.39 -6.21
CA ARG A 396 3.70 -1.49 -7.31
C ARG A 396 4.86 -0.57 -6.93
N VAL A 397 4.97 -0.17 -5.66
CA VAL A 397 6.14 0.57 -5.17
C VAL A 397 7.38 -0.31 -5.24
N GLU A 398 7.32 -1.56 -4.79
CA GLU A 398 8.44 -2.51 -4.90
C GLU A 398 8.88 -2.71 -6.37
N GLU A 399 7.93 -2.88 -7.30
CA GLU A 399 8.23 -3.01 -8.74
C GLU A 399 8.94 -1.76 -9.30
N LEU A 400 8.46 -0.56 -8.94
CA LEU A 400 9.07 0.71 -9.37
C LEU A 400 10.46 0.92 -8.76
N GLU A 401 10.70 0.46 -7.53
CA GLU A 401 12.01 0.50 -6.89
C GLU A 401 13.02 -0.43 -7.59
N GLU A 402 12.59 -1.64 -7.96
CA GLU A 402 13.40 -2.57 -8.75
C GLU A 402 13.75 -1.99 -10.14
N GLU A 403 12.78 -1.38 -10.84
CA GLU A 403 13.02 -0.71 -12.13
C GLU A 403 13.99 0.47 -11.98
N LEU A 404 13.85 1.28 -10.92
CA LEU A 404 14.74 2.41 -10.67
C LEU A 404 16.18 1.95 -10.42
N GLU A 405 16.37 0.87 -9.67
CA GLU A 405 17.69 0.32 -9.38
C GLU A 405 18.30 -0.35 -10.63
N ALA A 406 17.48 -0.99 -11.47
CA ALA A 406 17.91 -1.48 -12.78
C ALA A 406 18.39 -0.33 -13.68
N GLU A 407 17.67 0.79 -13.73
CA GLU A 407 18.09 1.95 -14.52
C GLU A 407 19.35 2.62 -13.97
N ARG A 408 19.48 2.77 -12.64
CA ARG A 408 20.73 3.28 -12.04
C ARG A 408 21.94 2.45 -12.45
N ASN A 409 21.79 1.12 -12.47
CA ASN A 409 22.83 0.21 -12.91
C ASN A 409 23.13 0.33 -14.41
N ALA A 410 22.11 0.46 -15.25
CA ALA A 410 22.26 0.67 -16.69
C ALA A 410 22.96 2.01 -16.99
N ARG A 411 22.53 3.09 -16.34
CA ARG A 411 23.17 4.41 -16.43
C ARG A 411 24.63 4.38 -15.99
N SER A 412 24.95 3.72 -14.87
CA SER A 412 26.33 3.59 -14.40
C SER A 412 27.23 2.87 -15.42
N LYS A 413 26.72 1.79 -16.05
CA LYS A 413 27.44 1.11 -17.14
C LYS A 413 27.62 2.00 -18.37
N SER A 414 26.59 2.73 -18.76
CA SER A 414 26.66 3.67 -19.88
C SER A 414 27.67 4.79 -19.63
N GLU A 415 27.74 5.32 -18.40
CA GLU A 415 28.69 6.36 -18.03
C GLU A 415 30.14 5.85 -18.08
N ARG A 416 30.38 4.62 -17.60
CA ARG A 416 31.70 3.98 -17.74
C ARG A 416 32.10 3.78 -19.20
N ALA A 417 31.19 3.25 -20.02
CA ALA A 417 31.45 3.09 -21.45
C ALA A 417 31.72 4.44 -22.15
N ARG A 418 31.03 5.51 -21.74
CA ARG A 418 31.28 6.87 -22.23
C ARG A 418 32.68 7.34 -21.85
N GLN A 419 33.09 7.15 -20.60
CA GLN A 419 34.43 7.52 -20.12
C GLN A 419 35.54 6.75 -20.83
N GLU A 420 35.35 5.44 -21.08
CA GLU A 420 36.28 4.62 -21.85
C GLU A 420 36.44 5.15 -23.28
N LEU A 421 35.32 5.46 -23.96
CA LEU A 421 35.35 6.04 -25.30
C LEU A 421 35.98 7.44 -25.35
N GLU A 422 35.77 8.26 -24.31
CA GLU A 422 36.38 9.58 -24.17
C GLU A 422 37.91 9.45 -24.04
N HIS A 423 38.39 8.51 -23.23
CA HIS A 423 39.82 8.20 -23.11
C HIS A 423 40.41 7.65 -24.42
N GLU A 424 39.71 6.75 -25.13
CA GLU A 424 40.16 6.24 -26.42
C GLU A 424 40.27 7.35 -27.48
N LEU A 425 39.36 8.34 -27.42
CA LEU A 425 39.37 9.50 -28.31
C LEU A 425 40.56 10.42 -28.02
N ASP A 426 40.87 10.66 -26.74
CA ASP A 426 42.05 11.43 -26.33
C ASP A 426 43.35 10.73 -26.76
N ASP A 427 43.48 9.42 -26.54
CA ASP A 427 44.64 8.62 -26.99
C ASP A 427 44.82 8.69 -28.52
N LEU A 428 43.72 8.69 -29.28
CA LEU A 428 43.75 8.82 -30.74
C LEU A 428 44.14 10.23 -31.18
N ASN A 429 43.69 11.26 -30.47
CA ASN A 429 44.08 12.65 -30.74
C ASN A 429 45.58 12.86 -30.48
N GLU A 430 46.12 12.35 -29.37
CA GLU A 430 47.55 12.41 -29.07
C GLU A 430 48.37 11.74 -30.18
N ARG A 431 47.96 10.54 -30.62
CA ARG A 431 48.61 9.84 -31.74
C ARG A 431 48.52 10.61 -33.05
N LEU A 432 47.39 11.28 -33.30
CA LEU A 432 47.21 12.10 -34.50
C LEU A 432 48.14 13.31 -34.47
N ASP A 433 48.26 13.98 -33.32
CA ASP A 433 49.16 15.13 -33.14
C ASP A 433 50.63 14.72 -33.27
N GLU A 434 51.03 13.59 -32.69
CA GLU A 434 52.38 13.01 -32.87
C GLU A 434 52.68 12.73 -34.35
N GLN A 435 51.75 12.09 -35.08
CA GLN A 435 51.91 11.84 -36.50
C GLN A 435 51.92 13.13 -37.34
N GLY A 436 51.11 14.12 -36.95
CA GLY A 436 51.08 15.45 -37.55
C GLY A 436 52.44 16.14 -37.42
N GLY A 437 53.00 16.15 -36.20
CA GLY A 437 54.34 16.69 -35.91
C GLY A 437 55.44 15.96 -36.68
N ALA A 438 55.41 14.62 -36.70
CA ALA A 438 56.37 13.82 -37.47
C ALA A 438 56.30 14.10 -38.98
N THR A 439 55.09 14.26 -39.53
CA THR A 439 54.88 14.60 -40.93
C THR A 439 55.41 16.00 -41.26
N GLN A 440 55.16 16.97 -40.38
CA GLN A 440 55.66 18.33 -40.52
C GLN A 440 57.19 18.40 -40.47
N ALA A 441 57.81 17.70 -39.51
CA ALA A 441 59.26 17.59 -39.42
C ALA A 441 59.86 16.96 -40.69
N GLN A 442 59.23 15.91 -41.23
CA GLN A 442 59.66 15.27 -42.47
C GLN A 442 59.52 16.22 -43.68
N MET A 443 58.47 17.03 -43.74
CA MET A 443 58.29 18.05 -44.78
C MET A 443 59.40 19.11 -44.73
N GLU A 444 59.75 19.60 -43.54
CA GLU A 444 60.84 20.58 -43.36
C GLU A 444 62.19 20.00 -43.78
N LEU A 445 62.46 18.75 -43.40
CA LEU A 445 63.69 18.04 -43.76
C LEU A 445 63.79 17.84 -45.28
N ASN A 446 62.67 17.52 -45.94
CA ASN A 446 62.60 17.45 -47.41
C ASN A 446 62.82 18.81 -48.07
N LYS A 447 62.19 19.89 -47.58
CA LYS A 447 62.43 21.26 -48.09
C LYS A 447 63.91 21.65 -47.97
N LYS A 448 64.56 21.31 -46.86
CA LYS A 448 65.99 21.57 -46.65
C LYS A 448 66.85 20.79 -47.65
N ARG A 449 66.56 19.50 -47.84
CA ARG A 449 67.23 18.66 -48.86
C ARG A 449 67.04 19.22 -50.27
N GLU A 450 65.84 19.70 -50.61
CA GLU A 450 65.59 20.33 -51.92
C GLU A 450 66.40 21.62 -52.08
N SER A 451 66.48 22.46 -51.05
CA SER A 451 67.33 23.66 -51.06
C SER A 451 68.81 23.32 -51.23
N ASP A 452 69.31 22.32 -50.53
CA ASP A 452 70.70 21.87 -50.63
C ASP A 452 71.00 21.27 -52.02
N ILE A 453 70.06 20.52 -52.60
CA ILE A 453 70.18 20.02 -53.99
C ILE A 453 70.27 21.19 -54.97
N ILE A 454 69.45 22.23 -54.81
CA ILE A 454 69.50 23.41 -55.67
C ILE A 454 70.85 24.13 -55.54
N LYS A 455 71.35 24.30 -54.31
CA LYS A 455 72.68 24.89 -54.06
C LYS A 455 73.78 24.06 -54.71
N LEU A 456 73.82 22.76 -54.46
CA LEU A 456 74.83 21.87 -55.05
C LEU A 456 74.79 21.86 -56.58
N ARG A 457 73.61 21.95 -57.19
CA ARG A 457 73.48 22.09 -58.65
C ARG A 457 74.08 23.40 -59.14
N LYS A 458 73.80 24.50 -58.45
CA LYS A 458 74.37 25.81 -58.78
C LYS A 458 75.89 25.82 -58.62
N ASP A 459 76.41 25.27 -57.52
CA ASP A 459 77.85 25.15 -57.29
C ASP A 459 78.52 24.28 -58.36
N LEU A 460 77.88 23.19 -58.79
CA LEU A 460 78.37 22.34 -59.88
C LEU A 460 78.38 23.08 -61.23
N GLU A 461 77.35 23.87 -61.54
CA GLU A 461 77.30 24.71 -62.73
C GLU A 461 78.39 25.80 -62.70
N GLU A 462 78.61 26.45 -61.56
CA GLU A 462 79.67 27.45 -61.37
C GLU A 462 81.06 26.81 -61.53
N GLN A 463 81.30 25.63 -60.95
CA GLN A 463 82.56 24.89 -61.12
C GLN A 463 82.77 24.44 -62.57
N ALA A 464 81.71 23.97 -63.25
CA ALA A 464 81.79 23.59 -64.66
C ALA A 464 82.17 24.80 -65.54
N LEU A 465 81.55 25.96 -65.30
CA LEU A 465 81.86 27.21 -66.00
C LEU A 465 83.30 27.67 -65.72
N ALA A 466 83.74 27.63 -64.46
CA ALA A 466 85.12 27.97 -64.09
C ALA A 466 86.13 27.03 -64.74
N HIS A 467 85.85 25.73 -64.80
CA HIS A 467 86.67 24.75 -65.48
C HIS A 467 86.71 24.99 -66.99
N GLU A 468 85.57 25.28 -67.62
CA GLU A 468 85.49 25.63 -69.04
C GLU A 468 86.31 26.89 -69.37
N GLN A 469 86.21 27.94 -68.54
CA GLN A 469 87.03 29.14 -68.66
C GLN A 469 88.52 28.83 -68.51
N ALA A 470 88.90 27.99 -67.54
CA ALA A 470 90.29 27.58 -67.34
C ALA A 470 90.82 26.82 -68.56
N VAL A 471 90.06 25.86 -69.10
CA VAL A 471 90.41 25.11 -70.32
C VAL A 471 90.56 26.04 -71.52
N ASN A 472 89.65 27.00 -71.70
CA ASN A 472 89.73 27.98 -72.78
C ASN A 472 90.96 28.88 -72.64
N SER A 473 91.29 29.31 -71.42
CA SER A 473 92.50 30.09 -71.15
C SER A 473 93.78 29.31 -71.47
N MET A 474 93.81 28.01 -71.14
CA MET A 474 94.93 27.12 -71.43
C MET A 474 95.06 26.87 -72.93
N ARG A 475 93.94 26.65 -73.65
CA ARG A 475 93.94 26.54 -75.12
C ARG A 475 94.44 27.82 -75.79
N SER A 476 94.01 28.98 -75.31
CA SER A 476 94.48 30.28 -75.82
C SER A 476 96.00 30.43 -75.64
N LYS A 477 96.51 30.14 -74.42
CA LYS A 477 97.96 30.13 -74.15
C LYS A 477 98.72 29.14 -75.03
N GLN A 478 98.21 27.93 -75.22
CA GLN A 478 98.82 26.93 -76.10
C GLN A 478 98.85 27.40 -77.56
N ASN A 479 97.78 28.02 -78.04
CA ASN A 479 97.75 28.59 -79.39
C ASN A 479 98.75 29.74 -79.54
N GLN A 480 98.88 30.61 -78.53
CA GLN A 480 99.86 31.69 -78.52
C GLN A 480 101.29 31.13 -78.54
N GLN A 481 101.60 30.16 -77.68
CA GLN A 481 102.91 29.47 -77.67
C GLN A 481 103.20 28.78 -79.02
N MET A 482 102.19 28.18 -79.64
CA MET A 482 102.32 27.56 -80.96
C MET A 482 102.62 28.59 -82.05
N GLN A 483 102.00 29.78 -81.99
CA GLN A 483 102.31 30.90 -82.89
C GLN A 483 103.73 31.43 -82.67
N GLU A 484 104.14 31.65 -81.42
CA GLU A 484 105.52 32.07 -81.08
C GLU A 484 106.55 31.06 -81.60
N MET A 485 106.33 29.76 -81.39
CA MET A 485 107.18 28.70 -81.94
C MET A 485 107.20 28.68 -83.47
N GLN A 486 106.07 28.98 -84.12
CA GLN A 486 105.99 29.07 -85.58
C GLN A 486 106.77 30.28 -86.12
N GLU A 487 106.67 31.43 -85.46
CA GLU A 487 107.46 32.63 -85.78
C GLU A 487 108.96 32.39 -85.58
N GLU A 488 109.36 31.75 -84.49
CA GLU A 488 110.73 31.32 -84.26
C GLU A 488 111.22 30.35 -85.35
N LEU A 489 110.39 29.37 -85.72
CA LEU A 489 110.72 28.41 -86.78
C LEU A 489 110.93 29.13 -88.13
N ASP A 490 110.09 30.10 -88.48
CA ASP A 490 110.23 30.86 -89.72
C ASP A 490 111.42 31.83 -89.68
N GLN A 491 111.75 32.39 -88.51
CA GLN A 491 112.98 33.15 -88.29
C GLN A 491 114.23 32.28 -88.44
N VAL A 492 114.22 31.05 -87.91
CA VAL A 492 115.30 30.06 -88.10
C VAL A 492 115.42 29.66 -89.56
N LYS A 493 114.32 29.43 -90.29
CA LYS A 493 114.38 29.18 -91.74
C LYS A 493 114.98 30.35 -92.50
N LYS A 494 114.64 31.60 -92.14
CA LYS A 494 115.16 32.81 -92.77
C LYS A 494 116.65 33.00 -92.51
N THR A 495 117.10 32.79 -91.28
CA THR A 495 118.53 32.82 -90.92
C THR A 495 119.30 31.70 -91.59
N LYS A 496 118.74 30.48 -91.67
CA LYS A 496 119.30 29.36 -92.44
C LYS A 496 119.43 29.70 -93.93
N ALA A 497 118.39 30.25 -94.55
CA ALA A 497 118.43 30.63 -95.96
C ALA A 497 119.48 31.74 -96.23
N ASN A 498 119.63 32.69 -95.31
CA ASN A 498 120.68 33.70 -95.39
C ASN A 498 122.08 33.10 -95.20
N ALA A 499 122.25 32.16 -94.27
CA ALA A 499 123.50 31.43 -94.06
C ALA A 499 123.87 30.55 -95.27
N GLU A 500 122.89 29.92 -95.92
CA GLU A 500 123.08 29.17 -97.15
C GLU A 500 123.48 30.09 -98.32
N LYS A 501 122.91 31.30 -98.41
CA LYS A 501 123.33 32.33 -99.38
C LYS A 501 124.76 32.82 -99.13
N THR A 502 125.15 33.11 -97.88
CA THR A 502 126.54 33.48 -97.57
C THR A 502 127.49 32.33 -97.81
N ARG A 503 127.11 31.07 -97.49
CA ARG A 503 127.91 29.89 -97.83
C ARG A 503 128.10 29.74 -99.33
N SER A 504 127.04 29.91 -100.12
CA SER A 504 127.11 29.89 -101.60
C SER A 504 128.03 30.99 -102.12
N ARG A 505 127.98 32.19 -101.55
CA ARG A 505 128.83 33.31 -101.92
C ARG A 505 130.30 33.08 -101.54
N LEU A 506 130.56 32.54 -100.35
CA LEU A 506 131.92 32.16 -99.93
C LEU A 506 132.48 31.01 -100.77
N ASN A 507 131.64 30.05 -101.18
CA ASN A 507 132.06 29.01 -102.12
C ASN A 507 132.40 29.60 -103.49
N SER A 508 131.63 30.56 -104.02
CA SER A 508 132.01 31.23 -105.27
C SER A 508 133.29 32.07 -105.12
N GLU A 509 133.49 32.72 -103.96
CA GLU A 509 134.72 33.47 -103.66
C GLU A 509 135.94 32.54 -103.47
N LEU A 510 135.73 31.25 -103.13
CA LEU A 510 136.77 30.21 -103.05
C LEU A 510 137.04 29.51 -104.40
N GLU A 511 136.09 29.51 -105.34
CA GLU A 511 136.30 29.00 -106.71
C GLU A 511 137.01 30.02 -107.61
N ASP A 512 136.99 31.31 -107.25
CA ASP A 512 137.66 32.42 -107.94
C ASP A 512 139.07 32.77 -107.37
N ALA A 513 139.54 32.04 -106.36
CA ALA A 513 140.86 32.21 -105.72
C ALA A 513 141.75 30.97 -105.92
#